data_AF-A0A846P5Z0-F1
#
_entry.id   AF-A0A846P5Z0-F1
#
_cell.length_a   1.000
_cell.length_b   1.000
_cell.length_c   1.000
_cell.angle_alpha   90.00
_cell.angle_beta   90.00
_cell.angle_gamma   90.00
#
_symmetry.space_group_name_H-M   'P 1'
#
loop_
_entity.id
_entity.type
_entity.pdbx_description
1 polymer ?
#
loop_
_entity_poly.entity_id
_entity_poly.type
_entity_poly.pdbx_seq_one_letter_code
_entity_poly.pdbx_strand_id
1 'polypeptide(L)'
;MNLDRIPRTFLITWFIFFFVVAACPARGSEQIDHASDLEEQITDRRKAAEFEEALDLAKKLLELRESLESTKPYELANAQRLVETIEFILGLPEQSRQKLAEADRLEDIIDEHWDHDEYEKGATVALEQLAIRRKILGDRHPDVSASLSYLG
;
A
#
# COMPACT_ATOMS: atom_id res chain seq x y z
N MET A 1 -12.78 -70.17 -2.57
CA MET A 1 -13.79 -69.54 -3.46
C MET A 1 -13.22 -68.16 -3.82
N ASN A 2 -12.86 -67.98 -5.10
CA ASN A 2 -12.41 -66.76 -5.81
C ASN A 2 -11.31 -65.91 -5.13
N LEU A 3 -10.03 -66.01 -5.55
CA LEU A 3 -9.43 -65.44 -6.78
C LEU A 3 -9.82 -63.98 -7.00
N ASP A 4 -8.92 -63.05 -6.61
CA ASP A 4 -8.31 -62.19 -7.62
C ASP A 4 -6.90 -61.74 -7.21
N ARG A 5 -5.97 -62.07 -8.11
CA ARG A 5 -4.54 -61.78 -8.04
C ARG A 5 -4.31 -60.37 -8.58
N ILE A 6 -3.66 -59.51 -7.80
CA ILE A 6 -2.98 -58.33 -8.34
C ILE A 6 -1.52 -58.72 -8.59
N PRO A 7 -1.03 -58.81 -9.84
CA PRO A 7 0.38 -59.06 -10.08
C PRO A 7 1.21 -57.78 -9.86
N ARG A 8 2.23 -57.90 -9.01
CA ARG A 8 3.39 -57.01 -8.95
C ARG A 8 4.30 -57.31 -10.13
N THR A 9 4.66 -56.29 -10.92
CA THR A 9 6.03 -55.96 -11.41
C THR A 9 5.96 -55.18 -12.73
N PHE A 10 6.65 -54.03 -12.78
CA PHE A 10 7.34 -53.33 -13.89
C PHE A 10 7.32 -51.82 -13.56
N LEU A 11 8.25 -51.32 -12.74
CA LEU A 11 9.46 -50.62 -13.21
C LEU A 11 9.20 -49.74 -14.45
N ILE A 12 9.02 -48.43 -14.24
CA ILE A 12 9.48 -47.30 -15.08
C ILE A 12 9.34 -46.05 -14.18
N THR A 13 10.44 -45.62 -13.56
CA THR A 13 11.20 -44.40 -13.93
C THR A 13 10.49 -43.11 -13.55
N TRP A 14 11.00 -42.48 -12.49
CA TRP A 14 11.06 -41.05 -12.24
C TRP A 14 10.52 -40.14 -13.37
N PHE A 15 9.39 -39.48 -13.13
CA PHE A 15 9.15 -38.14 -13.65
C PHE A 15 8.50 -37.33 -12.55
N ILE A 16 9.37 -36.84 -11.66
CA ILE A 16 9.13 -35.60 -10.95
C ILE A 16 8.94 -34.54 -12.03
N PHE A 17 7.69 -34.25 -12.37
CA PHE A 17 7.36 -33.05 -13.12
C PHE A 17 7.44 -31.88 -12.12
N PHE A 18 8.67 -31.54 -11.75
CA PHE A 18 8.98 -30.22 -11.23
C PHE A 18 8.84 -29.30 -12.43
N PHE A 19 7.64 -28.77 -12.64
CA PHE A 19 7.45 -27.63 -13.52
C PHE A 19 8.20 -26.47 -12.84
N VAL A 20 9.49 -26.33 -13.15
CA VAL A 20 10.17 -25.05 -13.03
C VAL A 20 9.47 -24.16 -14.03
N VAL A 21 8.43 -23.47 -13.58
CA VAL A 21 7.96 -22.26 -14.24
C VAL A 21 9.18 -21.37 -14.30
N ALA A 22 9.72 -21.17 -15.50
CA ALA A 22 10.62 -20.07 -15.75
C ALA A 22 9.84 -18.81 -15.36
N ALA A 23 10.13 -18.29 -14.16
CA ALA A 23 9.67 -16.99 -13.72
C ALA A 23 10.23 -16.00 -14.72
N CYS A 24 9.42 -15.66 -15.73
CA CYS A 24 9.73 -14.61 -16.67
C CYS A 24 9.81 -13.32 -15.85
N PRO A 25 10.98 -12.66 -15.77
CA PRO A 25 11.16 -11.51 -14.88
C PRO A 25 10.22 -10.33 -15.23
N ALA A 26 9.69 -10.30 -16.46
CA ALA A 26 8.76 -9.28 -16.93
C ALA A 26 7.43 -9.23 -16.15
N ARG A 27 6.94 -10.36 -15.64
CA ARG A 27 5.67 -10.39 -14.88
C ARG A 27 5.83 -9.72 -13.51
N GLY A 28 7.01 -9.83 -12.90
CA GLY A 28 7.31 -9.20 -11.61
C GLY A 28 7.45 -7.68 -11.73
N SER A 29 8.10 -7.18 -12.79
CA SER A 29 8.19 -5.72 -13.02
C SER A 29 6.83 -5.10 -13.32
N GLU A 30 6.01 -5.73 -14.17
CA GLU A 30 4.65 -5.26 -14.49
C GLU A 30 3.74 -5.18 -13.26
N GLN A 31 3.88 -6.12 -12.32
CA GLN A 31 3.12 -6.13 -11.07
C GLN A 31 3.64 -5.11 -10.04
N ILE A 32 4.94 -4.80 -10.05
CA ILE A 32 5.51 -3.71 -9.24
C ILE A 32 5.03 -2.36 -9.76
N ASP A 33 5.05 -2.16 -11.07
CA ASP A 33 4.56 -0.93 -11.72
C ASP A 33 3.08 -0.72 -11.37
N HIS A 34 2.25 -1.77 -11.46
CA HIS A 34 0.85 -1.70 -11.05
C HIS A 34 0.66 -1.37 -9.56
N ALA A 35 1.52 -1.86 -8.66
CA ALA A 35 1.43 -1.50 -7.24
C ALA A 35 1.73 0.00 -7.03
N SER A 36 2.71 0.54 -7.73
CA SER A 36 3.02 1.98 -7.70
C SER A 36 1.85 2.81 -8.25
N ASP A 37 1.25 2.39 -9.37
CA ASP A 37 0.09 3.08 -9.96
C ASP A 37 -1.12 3.11 -9.01
N LEU A 38 -1.32 2.04 -8.22
CA LEU A 38 -2.37 2.00 -7.21
C LEU A 38 -2.06 2.95 -6.05
N GLU A 39 -0.81 3.00 -5.59
CA GLU A 39 -0.37 3.92 -4.53
C GLU A 39 -0.57 5.39 -4.93
N GLU A 40 -0.25 5.75 -6.18
CA GLU A 40 -0.51 7.09 -6.74
C GLU A 40 -2.01 7.39 -6.78
N GLN A 41 -2.84 6.49 -7.34
CA GLN A 41 -4.29 6.69 -7.39
C GLN A 41 -4.92 6.82 -6.00
N ILE A 42 -4.45 6.06 -5.00
CA ILE A 42 -4.94 6.20 -3.62
C ILE A 42 -4.63 7.60 -3.09
N THR A 43 -3.42 8.09 -3.32
CA THR A 43 -2.98 9.42 -2.90
C THR A 43 -3.85 10.51 -3.53
N ASP A 44 -4.13 10.41 -4.83
CA ASP A 44 -4.99 11.36 -5.54
C ASP A 44 -6.43 11.36 -5.00
N ARG A 45 -7.00 10.18 -4.77
CA ARG A 45 -8.37 10.06 -4.21
C ARG A 45 -8.44 10.64 -2.81
N ARG A 46 -7.42 10.40 -1.97
CA ARG A 46 -7.32 11.02 -0.64
C ARG A 46 -7.26 12.55 -0.71
N LYS A 47 -6.44 13.12 -1.61
CA LYS A 47 -6.36 14.57 -1.85
C LYS A 47 -7.68 15.15 -2.37
N ALA A 48 -8.47 14.36 -3.10
CA ALA A 48 -9.81 14.72 -3.56
C ALA A 48 -10.92 14.57 -2.49
N ALA A 49 -10.59 14.06 -1.29
CA ALA A 49 -11.52 13.66 -0.23
C ALA A 49 -12.47 12.50 -0.63
N GLU A 50 -12.09 11.72 -1.64
CA GLU A 50 -12.79 10.55 -2.15
C GLU A 50 -12.29 9.30 -1.41
N PHE A 51 -12.54 9.25 -0.09
CA PHE A 51 -11.98 8.22 0.78
C PHE A 51 -12.59 6.83 0.56
N GLU A 52 -13.83 6.76 0.09
CA GLU A 52 -14.49 5.51 -0.27
C GLU A 52 -13.78 4.86 -1.47
N GLU A 53 -13.51 5.61 -2.54
CA GLU A 53 -12.74 5.17 -3.70
C GLU A 53 -11.28 4.84 -3.33
N ALA A 54 -10.67 5.66 -2.46
CA ALA A 54 -9.33 5.40 -1.93
C ALA A 54 -9.27 4.06 -1.17
N LEU A 55 -10.32 3.70 -0.41
CA LEU A 55 -10.40 2.44 0.30
C LEU A 55 -10.47 1.25 -0.65
N ASP A 56 -11.28 1.35 -1.71
CA ASP A 56 -11.40 0.29 -2.72
C ASP A 56 -10.06 0.03 -3.42
N LEU A 57 -9.32 1.09 -3.73
CA LEU A 57 -7.98 0.98 -4.30
C LEU A 57 -6.97 0.42 -3.30
N ALA A 58 -7.01 0.83 -2.03
CA ALA A 58 -6.13 0.30 -0.99
C ALA A 58 -6.37 -1.20 -0.73
N LYS A 59 -7.62 -1.66 -0.82
CA LYS A 59 -7.95 -3.10 -0.74
C LYS A 59 -7.40 -3.88 -1.93
N LYS A 60 -7.48 -3.33 -3.15
CA LYS A 60 -6.85 -3.92 -4.34
C LYS A 60 -5.33 -3.99 -4.21
N LEU A 61 -4.70 -2.93 -3.67
CA LEU A 61 -3.27 -2.90 -3.40
C LEU A 61 -2.89 -3.99 -2.40
N LEU A 62 -3.66 -4.15 -1.31
CA LEU A 62 -3.43 -5.21 -0.33
C LEU A 62 -3.53 -6.61 -0.95
N GLU A 63 -4.60 -6.88 -1.70
CA GLU A 63 -4.79 -8.16 -2.40
C GLU A 63 -3.65 -8.45 -3.38
N LEU A 64 -3.23 -7.44 -4.15
CA LEU A 64 -2.07 -7.55 -5.02
C LEU A 64 -0.83 -7.93 -4.22
N ARG A 65 -0.49 -7.20 -3.16
CA ARG A 65 0.68 -7.47 -2.31
C ARG A 65 0.63 -8.86 -1.67
N GLU A 66 -0.54 -9.35 -1.24
CA GLU A 66 -0.70 -10.71 -0.71
C GLU A 66 -0.47 -11.81 -1.77
N SER A 67 -0.81 -11.54 -3.03
CA SER A 67 -0.65 -12.48 -4.13
C SER A 67 0.79 -12.63 -4.63
N LEU A 68 1.63 -11.63 -4.38
CA LEU A 68 3.01 -11.58 -4.89
C LEU A 68 3.98 -12.27 -3.92
N GLU A 69 4.64 -13.33 -4.38
CA GLU A 69 5.71 -14.00 -3.62
C GLU A 69 6.90 -13.07 -3.34
N SER A 70 7.09 -12.03 -4.16
CA SER A 70 8.17 -11.04 -4.02
C SER A 70 7.87 -9.95 -2.99
N THR A 71 6.63 -9.86 -2.49
CA THR A 71 6.24 -8.83 -1.51
C THR A 71 7.05 -8.97 -0.23
N LYS A 72 7.68 -7.88 0.17
CA LYS A 72 8.42 -7.87 1.43
C LYS A 72 7.45 -7.70 2.61
N PRO A 73 7.78 -8.24 3.81
CA PRO A 73 6.89 -8.14 4.96
C PRO A 73 6.49 -6.70 5.32
N TYR A 74 7.37 -5.72 5.12
CA TYR A 74 7.05 -4.32 5.39
C TYR A 74 6.11 -3.71 4.34
N GLU A 75 6.17 -4.14 3.08
CA GLU A 75 5.29 -3.66 2.01
C GLU A 75 3.86 -4.14 2.27
N LEU A 76 3.71 -5.41 2.64
CA LEU A 76 2.42 -5.97 3.06
C LEU A 76 1.86 -5.25 4.29
N ALA A 77 2.68 -5.05 5.32
CA ALA A 77 2.28 -4.34 6.54
C ALA A 77 1.90 -2.88 6.27
N ASN A 78 2.55 -2.23 5.30
CA ASN A 78 2.18 -0.87 4.88
C ASN A 78 0.83 -0.84 4.18
N ALA A 79 0.56 -1.77 3.25
CA ALA A 79 -0.74 -1.87 2.58
C ALA A 79 -1.87 -2.16 3.58
N GLN A 80 -1.66 -3.06 4.55
CA GLN A 80 -2.62 -3.33 5.62
C GLN A 80 -2.92 -2.08 6.45
N ARG A 81 -1.87 -1.38 6.91
CA ARG A 81 -2.02 -0.15 7.68
C ARG A 81 -2.72 0.95 6.89
N LEU A 82 -2.48 1.03 5.58
CA LEU A 82 -3.16 2.00 4.71
C LEU A 82 -4.66 1.74 4.66
N VAL A 83 -5.09 0.49 4.52
CA VAL A 83 -6.51 0.11 4.60
C VAL A 83 -7.10 0.50 5.96
N GLU A 84 -6.44 0.13 7.06
CA GLU A 84 -6.89 0.47 8.42
C GLU A 84 -7.00 1.99 8.63
N THR A 85 -6.03 2.77 8.16
CA THR A 85 -6.06 4.23 8.19
C THR A 85 -7.27 4.78 7.46
N ILE A 86 -7.53 4.34 6.22
CA ILE A 86 -8.64 4.88 5.42
C ILE A 86 -9.99 4.48 6.03
N GLU A 87 -10.11 3.24 6.54
CA GLU A 87 -11.33 2.81 7.27
C GLU A 87 -11.57 3.65 8.52
N PHE A 88 -10.52 3.96 9.28
CA PHE A 88 -10.62 4.87 10.42
C PHE A 88 -11.09 6.26 9.99
N ILE A 89 -10.50 6.83 8.92
CA ILE A 89 -10.87 8.15 8.40
C ILE A 89 -12.33 8.16 7.95
N LEU A 90 -12.81 7.11 7.29
CA LEU A 90 -14.21 7.00 6.87
C LEU A 90 -15.20 7.01 8.04
N GLY A 91 -14.78 6.56 9.22
CA GLY A 91 -15.55 6.65 10.46
C GLY A 91 -15.63 8.05 11.07
N LEU A 92 -14.84 9.01 10.57
CA LEU A 92 -14.83 10.39 11.07
C LEU A 92 -15.95 11.24 10.45
N PRO A 93 -16.35 12.35 11.10
CA PRO A 93 -17.25 13.32 10.49
C PRO A 93 -16.69 13.88 9.18
N GLU A 94 -17.57 14.17 8.23
CA GLU A 94 -17.19 14.68 6.90
C GLU A 94 -16.24 15.89 6.97
N GLN A 95 -16.48 16.82 7.89
CA GLN A 95 -15.61 17.98 8.07
C GLN A 95 -14.16 17.59 8.45
N SER A 96 -13.99 16.54 9.24
CA SER A 96 -12.67 16.01 9.59
C SER A 96 -12.01 15.35 8.37
N ARG A 97 -12.76 14.60 7.56
CA ARG A 97 -12.27 13.99 6.32
C ARG A 97 -11.79 15.04 5.33
N GLN A 98 -12.57 16.10 5.13
CA GLN A 98 -12.19 17.24 4.28
C GLN A 98 -10.90 17.93 4.76
N LYS A 99 -10.74 18.09 6.07
CA LYS A 99 -9.50 18.66 6.64
C LYS A 99 -8.30 17.74 6.48
N LEU A 100 -8.50 16.43 6.54
CA LEU A 100 -7.42 15.48 6.27
C LEU A 100 -7.03 15.48 4.79
N ALA A 101 -7.99 15.58 3.87
CA ALA A 101 -7.70 15.76 2.44
C ALA A 101 -6.93 17.07 2.17
N GLU A 102 -7.26 18.15 2.88
CA GLU A 102 -6.49 19.41 2.85
C GLU A 102 -5.05 19.19 3.32
N ALA A 103 -4.83 18.45 4.42
CA ALA A 103 -3.49 18.10 4.88
C ALA A 103 -2.72 17.22 3.88
N ASP A 104 -3.41 16.28 3.22
CA ASP A 104 -2.79 15.43 2.19
C ASP A 104 -2.37 16.26 0.95
N ARG A 105 -3.11 17.33 0.60
CA ARG A 105 -2.71 18.26 -0.47
C ARG A 105 -1.50 19.14 -0.12
N LEU A 106 -1.22 19.34 1.17
CA LEU A 106 -0.02 20.10 1.58
C LEU A 106 1.27 19.36 1.24
N GLU A 107 1.21 18.05 1.02
CA GLU A 107 2.38 17.24 0.62
C GLU A 107 3.00 17.73 -0.69
N ASP A 108 2.16 18.06 -1.68
CA ASP A 108 2.63 18.59 -2.97
C ASP A 108 3.39 19.91 -2.81
N ILE A 109 2.95 20.75 -1.87
CA ILE A 109 3.58 22.06 -1.60
C ILE A 109 4.90 21.86 -0.83
N ILE A 110 4.95 20.88 0.07
CA ILE A 110 6.18 20.54 0.80
C ILE A 110 7.23 20.03 -0.20
N ASP A 111 6.85 19.10 -1.06
CA ASP A 111 7.71 18.51 -2.07
C ASP A 111 8.17 19.57 -3.09
N GLU A 112 7.27 20.45 -3.54
CA GLU A 112 7.63 21.58 -4.41
C GLU A 112 8.68 22.49 -3.77
N HIS A 113 8.55 22.82 -2.48
CA HIS A 113 9.56 23.63 -1.80
C HIS A 113 10.90 22.90 -1.66
N TRP A 114 10.89 21.59 -1.41
CA TRP A 114 12.11 20.79 -1.33
C TRP A 114 12.83 20.67 -2.67
N ASP A 115 12.10 20.48 -3.76
CA ASP A 115 12.64 20.45 -5.12
C ASP A 115 13.32 21.77 -5.51
N HIS A 116 12.94 22.87 -4.88
CA HIS A 116 13.52 24.20 -5.07
C HIS A 116 14.56 24.61 -4.01
N ASP A 117 15.03 23.67 -3.16
CA ASP A 117 15.95 23.93 -2.04
C ASP A 117 15.39 24.92 -0.97
N GLU A 118 14.08 25.15 -0.95
CA GLU A 118 13.37 26.04 -0.03
C GLU A 118 12.93 25.33 1.26
N TYR A 119 13.85 24.59 1.88
CA TYR A 119 13.55 23.69 3.01
C TYR A 119 12.85 24.37 4.20
N GLU A 120 13.17 25.63 4.50
CA GLU A 120 12.49 26.38 5.58
C GLU A 120 11.00 26.61 5.28
N LYS A 121 10.65 26.86 4.01
CA LYS A 121 9.25 27.00 3.59
C LYS A 121 8.55 25.65 3.60
N GLY A 122 9.20 24.60 3.07
CA GLY A 122 8.68 23.22 3.14
C GLY A 122 8.41 22.78 4.58
N ALA A 123 9.34 23.05 5.50
CA ALA A 123 9.16 22.76 6.92
C ALA A 123 8.00 23.54 7.56
N THR A 124 7.78 24.80 7.15
CA THR A 124 6.62 25.59 7.61
C THR A 124 5.30 24.95 7.17
N VAL A 125 5.23 24.47 5.93
CA VAL A 125 4.04 23.79 5.41
C VAL A 125 3.86 22.41 6.07
N ALA A 126 4.94 21.67 6.32
CA ALA A 126 4.91 20.40 7.06
C ALA A 126 4.40 20.57 8.50
N LEU A 127 4.71 21.69 9.17
CA LEU A 127 4.15 22.02 10.49
C LEU A 127 2.63 22.24 10.45
N GLU A 128 2.11 22.85 9.37
CA GLU A 128 0.67 23.00 9.16
C GLU A 128 -0.01 21.65 8.95
N GLN A 129 0.54 20.81 8.09
CA GLN A 129 0.07 19.43 7.87
C GLN A 129 0.05 18.64 9.19
N LEU A 130 1.13 18.71 9.95
CA LEU A 130 1.26 18.07 11.26
C LEU A 130 0.19 18.57 12.23
N ALA A 131 -0.07 19.86 12.29
CA ALA A 131 -1.07 20.43 13.19
C ALA A 131 -2.48 19.92 12.88
N ILE A 132 -2.84 19.81 11.59
CA ILE A 132 -4.13 19.28 11.16
C ILE A 132 -4.24 17.79 11.53
N ARG A 133 -3.29 16.97 11.07
CA ARG A 133 -3.30 15.52 11.29
C ARG A 133 -3.26 15.19 12.78
N ARG A 134 -2.42 15.87 13.58
CA ARG A 134 -2.36 15.68 15.05
C ARG A 134 -3.69 15.99 15.74
N LYS A 135 -4.35 17.07 15.35
CA LYS A 135 -5.63 17.48 15.97
C LYS A 135 -6.75 16.47 15.72
N ILE A 136 -6.77 15.86 14.54
CA ILE A 136 -7.85 14.95 14.11
C ILE A 136 -7.56 13.50 14.49
N LEU A 137 -6.32 13.05 14.28
CA LEU A 137 -5.92 11.65 14.38
C LEU A 137 -5.22 11.30 15.71
N GLY A 138 -4.69 12.31 16.41
CA GLY A 138 -3.89 12.14 17.62
C GLY A 138 -2.43 11.76 17.34
N ASP A 139 -1.58 11.90 18.36
CA ASP A 139 -0.11 11.85 18.21
C ASP A 139 0.47 10.52 17.71
N ARG A 140 -0.22 9.41 17.94
CA ARG A 140 0.28 8.07 17.62
C ARG A 140 -0.16 7.55 16.24
N HIS A 141 -0.87 8.37 15.46
CA HIS A 141 -1.37 7.94 14.17
C HIS A 141 -0.25 7.86 13.12
N PRO A 142 -0.28 6.87 12.20
CA PRO A 142 0.72 6.75 11.13
C PRO A 142 0.90 8.03 10.31
N ASP A 143 -0.18 8.67 9.87
CA ASP A 143 -0.13 9.93 9.09
C ASP A 143 0.50 11.10 9.87
N VAL A 144 0.42 11.11 11.21
CA VAL A 144 1.13 12.10 12.04
C VAL A 144 2.63 11.82 12.06
N SER A 145 3.01 10.55 12.08
CA SER A 145 4.42 10.14 11.97
C SER A 145 4.98 10.49 10.58
N ALA A 146 4.19 10.32 9.52
CA ALA A 146 4.57 10.73 8.16
C ALA A 146 4.86 12.24 8.07
N SER A 147 4.03 13.09 8.67
CA SER A 147 4.29 14.54 8.72
C SER A 147 5.55 14.89 9.51
N LEU A 148 5.88 14.14 10.57
CA LEU A 148 7.10 14.35 11.34
C LEU A 148 8.36 14.01 10.53
N SER A 149 8.30 13.03 9.61
CA SER A 149 9.42 12.68 8.75
C SER A 149 9.90 13.86 7.87
N TYR A 150 9.02 14.79 7.52
CA TYR A 150 9.37 16.03 6.80
C TYR A 150 10.10 17.07 7.67
N LEU A 151 10.20 16.86 8.98
CA LEU A 151 10.79 17.82 9.93
C LEU A 151 12.13 17.37 10.52
N GLY A 152 12.59 16.15 10.20
CA GLY A 152 13.90 15.61 10.61
C GLY A 152 13.85 14.29 11.36
#